data_AF-N9WHE3-F1
#
_entry.id   AF-N9WHE3-F1
#
_cell.length_a   1.000
_cell.length_b   1.000
_cell.length_c   1.000
_cell.angle_alpha   90.00
_cell.angle_beta   90.00
_cell.angle_gamma   90.00
#
_symmetry.space_group_name_H-M   'P 1'
#
loop_
_entity.id
_entity.type
_entity.pdbx_description
1 polymer ?
#
loop_
_entity_poly.entity_id
_entity_poly.type
_entity_poly.pdbx_seq_one_letter_code
_entity_poly.pdbx_strand_id
1 'polypeptide(L)' 'MKKTNIYTIFGVLFNIIFLFGNCTNLLPEFMKGLCVGLGFTLIFFGIYSENHSISQLRNYKKMLFNKILPK' A
#
# COMPACT_ATOMS: atom_id res chain seq x y z
N MET A 1 -13.26 4.15 18.15
CA MET A 1 -11.99 3.78 17.48
C MET A 1 -12.13 4.06 16.00
N LYS A 2 -11.31 4.93 15.42
CA LYS A 2 -11.32 5.16 13.96
C LYS A 2 -11.03 3.83 13.25
N LYS A 3 -11.84 3.48 12.26
CA LYS A 3 -11.70 2.22 11.51
C LYS A 3 -10.37 2.28 10.76
N THR A 4 -9.40 1.48 11.20
CA THR A 4 -8.06 1.49 10.61
C THR A 4 -8.15 1.22 9.12
N ASN A 5 -7.60 2.13 8.33
CA ASN A 5 -7.64 2.04 6.89
C ASN A 5 -6.76 0.87 6.41
N ILE A 6 -7.28 0.07 5.49
CA ILE A 6 -6.60 -1.08 4.89
C ILE A 6 -5.26 -0.66 4.27
N TYR A 7 -5.19 0.53 3.65
CA TYR A 7 -3.94 1.05 3.08
C TYR A 7 -2.86 1.26 4.15
N THR A 8 -3.23 1.84 5.29
CA THR A 8 -2.32 2.05 6.41
C THR A 8 -1.84 0.72 7.00
N ILE A 9 -2.73 -0.28 7.12
CA ILE A 9 -2.36 -1.63 7.59
C ILE A 9 -1.32 -2.27 6.67
N PHE A 10 -1.56 -2.26 5.35
CA PHE A 10 -0.60 -2.81 4.39
C PHE A 10 0.72 -2.04 4.41
N GLY A 11 0.68 -0.70 4.52
CA GLY A 11 1.89 0.10 4.58
C GLY A 11 2.76 -0.20 5.80
N VAL A 12 2.13 -0.41 6.97
CA VAL A 12 2.83 -0.88 8.19
C VAL A 12 3.43 -2.27 7.97
N LEU A 13 2.69 -3.18 7.35
CA LEU A 13 3.16 -4.55 7.08
C LEU A 13 4.41 -4.55 6.17
N PHE A 14 4.44 -3.74 5.11
CA PHE A 14 5.62 -3.60 4.25
C PHE A 14 6.82 -3.02 5.01
N ASN A 15 6.60 -2.07 5.91
CA ASN A 15 7.67 -1.52 6.75
C ASN A 15 8.20 -2.56 7.77
N ILE A 16 7.34 -3.43 8.30
CA ILE A 16 7.78 -4.56 9.14
C ILE A 16 8.65 -5.53 8.34
N ILE A 17 8.25 -5.87 7.10
CA ILE A 17 9.06 -6.71 6.21
C ILE A 17 10.41 -6.05 5.91
N PHE A 18 10.44 -4.73 5.67
CA PHE A 18 11.69 -3.99 5.49
C PHE A 18 12.59 -4.09 6.72
N LEU A 19 12.07 -3.85 7.92
CA LEU A 19 12.83 -3.94 9.17
C LEU A 19 13.38 -5.35 9.38
N PHE A 20 12.55 -6.38 9.16
CA PHE A 20 12.97 -7.77 9.27
C PHE A 20 14.02 -8.15 8.23
N GLY A 21 13.85 -7.68 6.99
CA GLY A 21 14.79 -7.86 5.90
C GLY A 21 16.13 -7.18 6.14
N ASN A 22 16.15 -6.05 6.86
CA ASN A 22 17.38 -5.39 7.28
C ASN A 22 18.10 -6.14 8.40
N CYS A 23 17.37 -6.71 9.36
CA CYS A 23 17.98 -7.51 10.44
C CYS A 23 18.53 -8.85 9.96
N THR A 24 17.86 -9.51 9.02
CA THR A 24 18.20 -10.87 8.58
C THR A 24 19.04 -10.91 7.32
N ASN A 25 19.20 -9.78 6.63
CA ASN A 25 19.84 -9.67 5.31
C ASN A 25 19.30 -10.66 4.25
N LEU A 26 18.06 -11.13 4.44
CA LEU A 26 17.39 -12.10 3.55
C LEU A 26 16.92 -11.50 2.22
N LEU A 27 16.70 -10.18 2.19
CA LEU A 27 16.14 -9.48 1.04
C LEU A 27 17.23 -8.72 0.28
N PRO A 28 17.24 -8.77 -1.06
CA PRO A 28 18.08 -7.90 -1.88
C PRO A 28 17.83 -6.42 -1.57
N GLU A 29 18.87 -5.60 -1.70
CA GLU A 29 18.80 -4.17 -1.35
C GLU A 29 17.71 -3.42 -2.13
N PHE A 30 17.50 -3.80 -3.39
CA PHE A 30 16.39 -3.30 -4.21
C PHE A 30 15.01 -3.59 -3.60
N MET A 31 14.79 -4.81 -3.08
CA MET A 31 13.52 -5.21 -2.49
C MET A 31 13.27 -4.51 -1.15
N LYS A 32 14.34 -4.25 -0.38
CA LYS A 32 14.26 -3.44 0.84
C LYS A 32 13.81 -2.00 0.50
N GLY A 33 14.44 -1.39 -0.50
CA GLY A 33 14.06 -0.07 -1.02
C GLY A 33 12.61 -0.01 -1.51
N LEU A 34 12.15 -1.04 -2.23
CA LEU A 34 10.75 -1.15 -2.65
C LEU A 34 9.81 -1.27 -1.45
N CYS A 35 10.14 -2.10 -0.45
CA CYS A 35 9.29 -2.31 0.72
C CYS A 35 9.12 -1.03 1.54
N VAL A 36 10.21 -0.28 1.79
CA VAL A 36 10.12 0.97 2.53
C VAL A 36 9.38 2.06 1.74
N GLY A 37 9.66 2.19 0.44
CA GLY A 37 8.99 3.16 -0.43
C GLY A 37 7.49 2.90 -0.56
N LEU A 38 7.10 1.65 -0.84
CA LEU A 38 5.69 1.24 -0.90
C LEU A 38 5.01 1.35 0.46
N GLY A 39 5.71 0.99 1.53
CA GLY A 39 5.23 1.10 2.91
C GLY A 39 4.81 2.53 3.26
N PHE A 40 5.71 3.49 3.06
CA PHE A 40 5.42 4.91 3.28
C PHE A 40 4.31 5.42 2.35
N THR A 41 4.36 5.08 1.06
CA THR A 41 3.35 5.51 0.09
C THR A 41 1.95 5.06 0.52
N LEU A 42 1.80 3.82 0.96
CA LEU A 42 0.52 3.27 1.42
C LEU A 42 0.03 3.90 2.73
N ILE A 43 0.94 4.22 3.66
CA ILE A 43 0.59 4.94 4.89
C ILE A 43 0.08 6.34 4.56
N PHE A 44 0.82 7.11 3.75
CA PHE A 44 0.41 8.46 3.35
C PHE A 44 -0.90 8.43 2.55
N PHE A 45 -1.05 7.48 1.64
CA PHE A 45 -2.27 7.28 0.89
C PHE A 45 -3.46 6.95 1.82
N GLY A 46 -3.24 6.10 2.82
CA GLY A 46 -4.25 5.74 3.81
C GLY A 46 -4.70 6.94 4.66
N ILE A 47 -3.77 7.76 5.11
CA ILE A 47 -4.06 9.02 5.83
C ILE A 47 -4.82 9.99 4.92
N TYR A 48 -4.37 10.16 3.68
CA TYR A 48 -5.04 11.03 2.71
C TYR A 48 -6.49 10.60 2.49
N SER A 49 -6.71 9.30 2.36
CA SER A 49 -8.03 8.74 2.09
C SER A 49 -8.99 8.73 3.29
N GLU A 50 -8.50 8.98 4.51
CA GLU A 50 -9.38 9.23 5.67
C GLU A 50 -10.03 10.61 5.60
N ASN A 51 -9.32 11.59 5.04
CA ASN A 51 -9.77 12.99 4.96
C ASN A 51 -10.34 13.37 3.59
N HIS A 52 -10.05 12.60 2.54
CA HIS A 52 -10.49 12.88 1.17
C HIS A 52 -11.24 11.69 0.57
N SER A 53 -12.26 12.00 -0.24
CA SER A 53 -13.03 10.98 -0.96
C SER A 53 -12.18 10.31 -2.04
N ILE A 54 -11.87 9.04 -1.83
CA ILE A 54 -11.18 8.14 -2.77
C ILE A 54 -12.11 7.56 -3.85
N SER A 55 -13.33 8.09 -3.98
CA SER A 55 -14.35 7.61 -4.91
C SER A 55 -13.87 7.56 -6.36
N GLN A 56 -13.11 8.56 -6.80
CA GLN A 56 -12.52 8.61 -8.14
C GLN A 56 -11.57 7.45 -8.40
N LEU A 57 -10.67 7.16 -7.44
CA LEU A 57 -9.69 6.09 -7.56
C LEU A 57 -10.34 4.71 -7.51
N ARG A 58 -11.39 4.55 -6.69
CA ARG A 58 -12.23 3.34 -6.66
C ARG A 58 -12.95 3.12 -7.99
N ASN A 59 -13.53 4.17 -8.58
CA ASN A 59 -14.22 4.08 -9.87
C ASN A 59 -13.25 3.78 -11.00
N TYR A 60 -12.08 4.41 -11.00
CA TYR A 60 -11.02 4.12 -11.97
C TYR A 60 -10.54 2.67 -11.89
N LYS A 61 -10.30 2.16 -10.67
CA LYS A 61 -9.92 0.76 -10.46
C LYS A 61 -10.99 -0.21 -10.99
N LYS A 62 -12.27 0.04 -10.72
CA LYS A 62 -13.39 -0.76 -11.28
C LYS A 62 -13.41 -0.72 -12.81
N MET A 63 -13.23 0.47 -13.41
CA MET A 63 -13.19 0.63 -14.87
C MET A 63 -12.05 -0.17 -15.50
N LEU A 64 -10.85 -0.14 -14.92
CA LEU A 64 -9.71 -0.93 -15.39
C LEU A 64 -9.99 -2.44 -15.29
N PHE A 65 -10.54 -2.90 -14.15
CA PHE A 65 -10.89 -4.32 -14.00
C PHE A 65 -11.91 -4.78 -15.04
N ASN A 66 -12.95 -3.99 -15.29
CA ASN A 66 -13.94 -4.28 -16.32
C ASN A 66 -13.37 -4.24 -17.75
N LYS A 67 -12.27 -3.51 -17.97
CA LYS A 67 -11.59 -3.44 -19.27
C LYS A 67 -10.69 -4.65 -19.51
N ILE A 68 -10.14 -5.24 -18.45
CA ILE A 68 -9.16 -6.34 -18.50
C ILE A 68 -9.85 -7.72 -18.39
N LEU A 69 -10.93 -7.84 -17.62
CA LEU A 69 -11.80 -9.02 -17.69
C LEU A 69 -12.87 -8.79 -18.76
N PRO A 70 -12.69 -9.28 -20.01
CA PRO A 70 -13.82 -9.43 -20.90
C PRO A 70 -14.83 -10.38 -20.24
N LYS A 71 -16.10 -10.02 -20.37
CA LYS A 71 -17.23 -10.72 -19.76
C LYS A 71 -17.35 -12.15 -20.28
#